data_AF-A0A1S8WSX3-F1
#
_entry.id   AF-A0A1S8WSX3-F1
#
_cell.length_a   1.000
_cell.length_b   1.000
_cell.length_c   1.000
_cell.angle_alpha   90.00
_cell.angle_beta   90.00
_cell.angle_gamma   90.00
#
_symmetry.space_group_name_H-M   'P 1'
#
loop_
_entity.id
_entity.type
_entity.pdbx_description
1 polymer ?
#
loop_
_entity_poly.entity_id
_entity_poly.type
_entity_poly.pdbx_seq_one_letter_code
_entity_poly.pdbx_strand_id
1 'polypeptide(L)'
;MLNVADSEFGTKIYCDRPTEKHYPVHNLLKSNGCGFLCPPVIAPPVNILFCFREAVDLHLIVVKPYVRRHRVGSFSIFARRKTVKRKWGACTEHDNPFESMRHFGLATPLVSVALDKQPAETVVAVRLKDTQTVPIGSMLNTAPNVYAVQATGASSMERQKVCSVLLRINRMAHTSFSLCLGEVELWCSTPLESGCTPVLPMIPDPVSQQTPDRALDDESFQIPEDFLDPITGDLMNNPVRLPSGVRVDRTTLVRFQTERLDMQPGADPRPIDPFTMIPFDGDEVQSDVELKMAISEHLVRCKRLKDLCARLDNHSCFFIKPTISTVPQINIPSDSEPD
;
A
#
# COMPACT_ATOMS: atom_id res chain seq x y z
N MET A 1 10.16 24.60 -13.01
CA MET A 1 9.70 23.44 -12.21
C MET A 1 10.64 22.28 -12.51
N LEU A 2 10.95 21.47 -11.50
CA LEU A 2 11.85 20.31 -11.62
C LEU A 2 11.06 19.02 -11.40
N ASN A 3 11.41 17.96 -12.12
CA ASN A 3 10.84 16.64 -11.89
C ASN A 3 11.69 15.88 -10.85
N VAL A 4 11.22 15.83 -9.60
CA VAL A 4 11.95 15.16 -8.51
C VAL A 4 11.80 13.64 -8.55
N ALA A 5 11.01 13.09 -9.48
CA ALA A 5 11.02 11.66 -9.75
C ALA A 5 12.31 11.20 -10.46
N ASP A 6 13.11 12.12 -10.99
CA ASP A 6 14.39 11.76 -11.59
C ASP A 6 15.38 11.26 -10.53
N SER A 7 16.05 10.16 -10.86
CA SER A 7 17.14 9.58 -10.07
C SER A 7 18.25 10.58 -9.72
N GLU A 8 18.47 11.62 -10.54
CA GLU A 8 19.46 12.66 -10.29
C GLU A 8 19.20 13.45 -8.99
N PHE A 9 17.94 13.55 -8.56
CA PHE A 9 17.56 14.24 -7.33
C PHE A 9 17.68 13.37 -6.06
N GLY A 10 18.16 12.13 -6.20
CA GLY A 10 18.36 11.21 -5.08
C GLY A 10 17.07 10.66 -4.47
N THR A 11 15.96 10.70 -5.22
CA THR A 11 14.68 10.11 -4.81
C THR A 11 14.81 8.58 -4.76
N LYS A 12 14.40 8.00 -3.63
CA LYS A 12 14.36 6.54 -3.44
C LYS A 12 12.95 6.05 -3.71
N ILE A 13 12.83 4.89 -4.36
CA ILE A 13 11.54 4.28 -4.69
C ILE A 13 11.45 2.87 -4.09
N TYR A 14 10.29 2.55 -3.53
CA TYR A 14 10.01 1.26 -2.90
C TYR A 14 8.67 0.70 -3.41
N CYS A 15 8.59 -0.62 -3.52
CA CYS A 15 7.37 -1.35 -3.85
C CYS A 15 7.16 -2.44 -2.80
N ASP A 16 5.92 -2.63 -2.34
CA ASP A 16 5.57 -3.69 -1.40
C ASP A 16 5.31 -5.05 -2.07
N ARG A 17 5.14 -5.06 -3.40
CA ARG A 17 4.91 -6.27 -4.19
C ARG A 17 6.08 -6.60 -5.12
N PRO A 18 6.28 -7.88 -5.45
CA PRO A 18 7.28 -8.29 -6.41
C PRO A 18 6.98 -7.78 -7.82
N THR A 19 8.04 -7.56 -8.60
CA THR A 19 7.98 -6.96 -9.94
C THR A 19 8.57 -7.88 -10.99
N GLU A 20 8.10 -7.81 -12.22
CA GLU A 20 8.71 -8.56 -13.32
C GLU A 20 10.16 -8.11 -13.58
N LYS A 21 11.04 -9.06 -13.96
CA LYS A 21 12.49 -8.84 -14.17
C LYS A 21 12.83 -7.65 -15.07
N HIS A 22 12.04 -7.41 -16.12
CA HIS A 22 12.26 -6.32 -17.09
C HIS A 22 11.45 -5.06 -16.78
N TYR A 23 10.55 -5.11 -15.79
CA TYR A 23 9.71 -4.00 -15.36
C TYR A 23 9.80 -3.69 -13.86
N PRO A 24 11.02 -3.58 -13.32
CA PRO A 24 11.21 -3.25 -11.91
C PRO A 24 10.72 -1.83 -11.59
N VAL A 25 10.40 -1.60 -10.32
CA VAL A 25 9.89 -0.31 -9.84
C VAL A 25 10.82 0.87 -10.15
N HIS A 26 12.13 0.65 -10.21
CA HIS A 26 13.10 1.70 -10.54
C HIS A 26 12.97 2.26 -11.96
N ASN A 27 12.27 1.57 -12.86
CA ASN A 27 11.96 2.11 -14.18
C ASN A 27 11.07 3.37 -14.10
N LEU A 28 10.36 3.58 -12.99
CA LEU A 28 9.53 4.78 -12.80
C LEU A 28 10.36 6.04 -12.46
N LEU A 29 11.63 5.88 -12.09
CA LEU A 29 12.56 6.99 -11.85
C LEU A 29 13.34 7.39 -13.11
N LYS A 30 13.28 6.57 -14.17
CA LYS A 30 14.02 6.77 -15.42
C LYS A 30 13.03 6.97 -16.56
N SER A 31 13.23 7.99 -17.39
CA SER A 31 12.43 8.25 -18.60
C SER A 31 12.72 7.24 -19.74
N ASN A 32 13.09 6.00 -19.41
CA ASN A 32 13.47 4.96 -20.37
C ASN A 32 12.24 4.27 -21.02
N GLY A 33 11.02 4.64 -20.61
CA GLY A 33 9.77 4.20 -21.24
C GLY A 33 9.35 2.75 -21.00
N CYS A 34 10.13 1.96 -20.26
CA CYS A 34 9.81 0.56 -19.98
C CYS A 34 8.65 0.39 -18.98
N GLY A 35 8.53 1.30 -18.01
CA GLY A 35 7.51 1.26 -16.96
C GLY A 35 7.66 0.10 -15.97
N PHE A 36 6.63 -0.05 -15.12
CA PHE A 36 6.51 -1.00 -14.03
C PHE A 36 5.40 -2.01 -14.33
N LEU A 37 5.66 -3.29 -14.09
CA LEU A 37 4.69 -4.39 -14.20
C LEU A 37 4.90 -5.39 -13.07
N CYS A 38 3.79 -5.77 -12.46
CA CYS A 38 3.72 -6.90 -11.56
C CYS A 38 3.44 -8.19 -12.36
N PRO A 39 3.89 -9.35 -11.86
CA PRO A 39 3.38 -10.64 -12.30
C PRO A 39 1.84 -10.70 -12.23
N PRO A 40 1.14 -11.44 -13.11
CA PRO A 40 -0.33 -11.46 -13.16
C PRO A 40 -0.98 -11.97 -11.86
N VAL A 41 -0.29 -12.84 -11.12
CA VAL A 41 -0.69 -13.36 -9.80
C VAL A 41 -0.88 -12.28 -8.73
N ILE A 42 -0.27 -11.10 -8.88
CA ILE A 42 -0.30 -10.05 -7.86
C ILE A 42 -1.68 -9.41 -7.77
N ALA A 43 -2.32 -9.62 -6.62
CA ALA A 43 -3.58 -8.99 -6.32
C ALA A 43 -3.38 -7.53 -5.86
N PRO A 44 -4.29 -6.61 -6.22
CA PRO A 44 -4.34 -5.29 -5.59
C PRO A 44 -4.62 -5.39 -4.08
N PRO A 45 -4.21 -4.40 -3.26
CA PRO A 45 -3.50 -3.20 -3.66
C PRO A 45 -1.98 -3.41 -3.80
N VAL A 46 -1.38 -2.64 -4.72
CA VAL A 46 0.09 -2.47 -4.85
C VAL A 46 0.45 -1.05 -4.43
N ASN A 47 1.42 -0.91 -3.53
CA ASN A 47 1.88 0.36 -3.01
C ASN A 47 3.28 0.69 -3.55
N ILE A 48 3.41 1.85 -4.18
CA ILE A 48 4.68 2.38 -4.70
C ILE A 48 4.98 3.68 -3.97
N LEU A 49 6.06 3.69 -3.19
CA LEU A 49 6.46 4.81 -2.34
C LEU A 49 7.65 5.55 -2.95
N PHE A 50 7.50 6.85 -3.15
CA PHE A 50 8.57 7.78 -3.50
C PHE A 50 9.00 8.54 -2.24
N CYS A 51 10.26 8.40 -1.88
CA CYS A 51 10.89 9.08 -0.76
C CYS A 51 11.89 10.11 -1.28
N PHE A 52 11.64 11.38 -0.99
CA PHE A 52 12.53 12.46 -1.41
C PHE A 52 13.68 12.64 -0.43
N ARG A 53 14.85 13.02 -0.95
CA ARG A 53 16.01 13.38 -0.11
C ARG A 53 15.70 14.54 0.82
N GLU A 54 14.97 15.54 0.32
CA GLU A 54 14.52 16.70 1.07
C GLU A 54 13.03 16.94 0.86
N ALA A 55 12.39 17.64 1.80
CA ALA A 55 10.99 17.98 1.65
C ALA A 55 10.82 19.03 0.53
N VAL A 56 10.01 18.69 -0.46
CA VAL A 56 9.84 19.48 -1.69
C VAL A 56 8.47 20.15 -1.73
N ASP A 57 8.39 21.26 -2.45
CA ASP A 57 7.14 21.96 -2.69
C ASP A 57 6.49 21.43 -3.97
N LEU A 58 5.69 20.36 -3.87
CA LEU A 58 5.04 19.71 -5.01
C LEU A 58 3.85 20.53 -5.54
N HIS A 59 3.78 20.66 -6.86
CA HIS A 59 2.71 21.38 -7.56
C HIS A 59 1.85 20.47 -8.43
N LEU A 60 2.47 19.52 -9.11
CA LEU A 60 1.81 18.68 -10.12
C LEU A 60 2.38 17.26 -10.05
N ILE A 61 1.50 16.28 -9.99
CA ILE A 61 1.83 14.86 -10.13
C ILE A 61 1.22 14.39 -11.45
N VAL A 62 2.04 13.83 -12.33
CA VAL A 62 1.58 13.27 -13.60
C VAL A 62 1.77 11.76 -13.56
N VAL A 63 0.74 11.01 -13.90
CA VAL A 63 0.76 9.55 -13.88
C VAL A 63 0.31 9.05 -15.24
N LYS A 64 1.12 8.17 -15.83
CA LYS A 64 0.76 7.37 -17.00
C LYS A 64 0.26 5.99 -16.53
N PRO A 65 -1.06 5.76 -16.45
CA PRO A 65 -1.66 4.59 -15.80
C PRO A 65 -1.72 3.35 -16.71
N TYR A 66 -0.79 3.19 -17.64
CA TYR A 66 -0.78 2.06 -18.58
C TYR A 66 0.63 1.70 -19.05
N VAL A 67 0.84 0.41 -19.30
CA VAL A 67 2.05 -0.16 -19.92
C VAL A 67 1.60 -1.12 -21.00
N ARG A 68 1.89 -0.80 -22.26
CA ARG A 68 1.44 -1.58 -23.43
C ARG A 68 -0.08 -1.82 -23.38
N ARG A 69 -0.51 -3.08 -23.26
CA ARG A 69 -1.91 -3.51 -23.17
C ARG A 69 -2.48 -3.48 -21.74
N HIS A 70 -1.63 -3.34 -20.72
CA HIS A 70 -2.03 -3.35 -19.32
C HIS A 70 -2.40 -1.94 -18.87
N ARG A 71 -3.45 -1.82 -18.07
CA ARG A 71 -4.05 -0.56 -17.65
C ARG A 71 -4.48 -0.61 -16.20
N VAL A 72 -4.28 0.50 -15.49
CA VAL A 72 -4.83 0.71 -14.15
C VAL A 72 -6.31 1.07 -14.27
N GLY A 73 -7.15 0.41 -13.48
CA GLY A 73 -8.59 0.71 -13.39
C GLY A 73 -8.87 1.77 -12.33
N SER A 74 -8.20 1.69 -11.18
CA SER A 74 -8.25 2.74 -10.16
C SER A 74 -6.98 2.81 -9.33
N PHE A 75 -6.63 4.01 -8.89
CA PHE A 75 -5.51 4.24 -7.98
C PHE A 75 -5.78 5.42 -7.05
N SER A 76 -5.04 5.48 -5.96
CA SER A 76 -5.08 6.58 -4.99
C SER A 76 -3.67 7.12 -4.77
N ILE A 77 -3.56 8.44 -4.57
CA ILE A 77 -2.30 9.10 -4.21
C ILE A 77 -2.41 9.62 -2.79
N PHE A 78 -1.36 9.41 -2.01
CA PHE A 78 -1.19 9.96 -0.67
C PHE A 78 0.12 10.74 -0.62
N ALA A 79 0.20 11.78 0.21
CA ALA A 79 1.43 12.53 0.42
C ALA A 79 1.66 12.80 1.90
N ARG A 80 2.86 12.49 2.38
CA ARG A 80 3.29 12.79 3.75
C ARG A 80 3.92 14.17 3.77
N ARG A 81 3.42 15.01 4.67
CA ARG A 81 3.81 16.42 4.78
C ARG A 81 4.62 16.64 6.05
N LYS A 82 5.61 17.54 6.01
CA LYS A 82 6.35 18.02 7.21
C LYS A 82 6.04 19.50 7.42
N THR A 83 5.72 19.87 8.66
CA THR A 83 5.55 21.29 9.04
C THR A 83 6.93 21.90 9.35
N VAL A 84 7.23 23.03 8.74
CA VAL A 84 8.54 23.72 8.80
C VAL A 84 8.90 24.26 10.20
N LYS A 85 8.01 24.13 11.20
CA LYS A 85 8.18 24.73 12.54
C LYS A 85 9.17 24.02 13.47
N ARG A 86 9.69 22.83 13.13
CA ARG A 86 10.76 22.20 13.91
C ARG A 86 12.11 22.55 13.28
N LYS A 87 13.01 23.13 14.07
CA LYS A 87 14.44 23.30 13.70
C LYS A 87 14.93 22.02 13.03
N TRP A 88 15.79 22.18 12.02
CA TRP A 88 16.49 21.12 11.28
C TRP A 88 17.40 20.30 12.22
N GLY A 89 16.82 19.65 13.21
CA GLY A 89 17.40 18.53 13.91
C GLY A 89 17.27 17.34 12.97
N ALA A 90 18.38 16.63 12.79
CA ALA A 90 18.52 15.46 11.95
C ALA A 90 17.19 14.71 11.82
N CYS A 91 16.69 14.60 10.58
CA CYS A 91 15.67 13.60 10.30
C CYS A 91 16.26 12.30 10.83
N THR A 92 15.63 11.70 11.84
CA THR A 92 15.91 10.33 12.20
C THR A 92 15.76 9.53 10.92
N GLU A 93 16.91 9.20 10.35
CA GLU A 93 17.02 8.28 9.25
C GLU A 93 16.39 6.99 9.73
N HIS A 94 15.56 6.38 8.88
CA HIS A 94 14.84 5.12 9.12
C HIS A 94 13.48 5.20 9.85
N ASP A 95 12.53 5.98 9.33
CA ASP A 95 11.18 5.39 9.26
C ASP A 95 11.24 4.32 8.18
N ASN A 96 11.06 3.05 8.55
CA ASN A 96 11.05 1.94 7.60
C ASN A 96 10.08 2.26 6.44
N PRO A 97 10.48 2.15 5.16
CA PRO A 97 9.60 2.51 4.04
C PRO A 97 8.30 1.71 4.05
N PHE A 98 8.33 0.45 4.47
CA PHE A 98 7.13 -0.38 4.61
C PHE A 98 6.26 0.06 5.79
N GLU A 99 6.86 0.57 6.86
CA GLU A 99 6.13 1.18 7.96
C GLU A 99 5.49 2.51 7.53
N SER A 100 6.19 3.32 6.72
CA SER A 100 5.62 4.51 6.09
C SER A 100 4.44 4.15 5.18
N MET A 101 4.53 3.09 4.38
CA MET A 101 3.43 2.56 3.58
C MET A 101 2.23 2.14 4.45
N ARG A 102 2.48 1.49 5.59
CA ARG A 102 1.43 1.12 6.57
C ARG A 102 0.75 2.36 7.15
N HIS A 103 1.51 3.39 7.54
CA HIS A 103 0.95 4.66 8.04
C HIS A 103 0.06 5.37 7.02
N PHE A 104 0.41 5.31 5.73
CA PHE A 104 -0.47 5.82 4.67
C PHE A 104 -1.79 5.05 4.55
N GLY A 105 -1.85 3.79 4.98
CA GLY A 105 -3.09 3.02 5.06
C GLY A 105 -4.16 3.65 5.96
N LEU A 106 -3.75 4.44 6.95
CA LEU A 106 -4.64 5.15 7.87
C LEU A 106 -4.94 6.59 7.43
N ALA A 107 -4.25 7.09 6.39
CA ALA A 107 -4.37 8.46 5.93
C ALA A 107 -5.45 8.60 4.85
N THR A 108 -6.10 9.77 4.79
CA THR A 108 -6.99 10.09 3.67
C THR A 108 -6.18 10.35 2.40
N PRO A 109 -6.57 9.78 1.24
CA PRO A 109 -5.87 10.04 -0.02
C PRO A 109 -6.02 11.51 -0.44
N LEU A 110 -4.97 12.06 -1.04
CA LEU A 110 -5.02 13.35 -1.74
C LEU A 110 -6.02 13.30 -2.89
N VAL A 111 -6.06 12.16 -3.58
CA VAL A 111 -7.00 11.90 -4.66
C VAL A 111 -7.17 10.40 -4.82
N SER A 112 -8.39 9.99 -5.16
CA SER A 112 -8.73 8.65 -5.64
C SER A 112 -9.31 8.78 -7.04
N VAL A 113 -8.69 8.11 -8.00
CA VAL A 113 -9.02 8.24 -9.43
C VAL A 113 -9.55 6.91 -9.94
N ALA A 114 -10.74 6.94 -10.53
CA ALA A 114 -11.33 5.81 -11.25
C ALA A 114 -11.26 6.07 -12.77
N LEU A 115 -10.64 5.14 -13.49
CA LEU A 115 -10.33 5.28 -14.92
C LEU A 115 -11.25 4.46 -15.84
N ASP A 116 -12.25 3.76 -15.30
CA ASP A 116 -13.10 2.85 -16.08
C ASP A 116 -13.83 3.55 -17.24
N LYS A 117 -14.16 4.83 -17.06
CA LYS A 117 -14.85 5.64 -18.07
C LYS A 117 -13.89 6.42 -18.98
N GLN A 118 -12.59 6.36 -18.71
CA GLN A 118 -11.58 7.14 -19.43
C GLN A 118 -10.96 6.31 -20.59
N PRO A 119 -10.59 6.97 -21.71
CA PRO A 119 -10.01 6.28 -22.86
C PRO A 119 -8.70 5.56 -22.53
N ALA A 120 -8.34 4.62 -23.41
CA ALA A 120 -7.21 3.69 -23.24
C ALA A 120 -5.92 4.35 -22.73
N GLU A 121 -5.54 5.43 -23.40
CA GLU A 121 -4.25 6.11 -23.28
C GLU A 121 -4.38 7.44 -22.51
N THR A 122 -5.22 7.46 -21.48
CA THR A 122 -5.40 8.65 -20.65
C THR A 122 -4.24 8.82 -19.68
N VAL A 123 -3.57 9.97 -19.72
CA VAL A 123 -2.60 10.41 -18.71
C VAL A 123 -3.35 11.21 -17.65
N VAL A 124 -3.05 10.96 -16.37
CA VAL A 124 -3.70 11.63 -15.25
C VAL A 124 -2.81 12.75 -14.73
N ALA A 125 -3.35 13.97 -14.67
CA ALA A 125 -2.69 15.14 -14.11
C ALA A 125 -3.35 15.49 -12.77
N VAL A 126 -2.63 15.33 -11.67
CA VAL A 126 -3.11 15.68 -10.33
C VAL A 126 -2.46 16.99 -9.89
N ARG A 127 -3.26 18.06 -9.86
CA ARG A 127 -2.82 19.40 -9.46
C ARG A 127 -2.97 19.56 -7.96
N LEU A 128 -1.87 19.85 -7.28
CA LEU A 128 -1.82 20.11 -5.84
C LEU A 128 -2.02 21.59 -5.52
N LYS A 129 -1.72 22.46 -6.49
CA LYS A 129 -1.90 23.92 -6.43
C LYS A 129 -2.55 24.40 -7.72
N ASP A 130 -3.20 25.56 -7.66
CA ASP A 130 -3.89 26.20 -8.79
C ASP A 130 -2.96 26.78 -9.88
N THR A 131 -1.74 26.26 -9.98
CA THR A 131 -0.84 26.57 -11.09
C THR A 131 -1.32 25.88 -12.36
N GLN A 132 -1.69 26.67 -13.38
CA GLN A 132 -2.10 26.17 -14.69
C GLN A 132 -0.93 25.78 -15.60
N THR A 133 0.29 26.20 -15.27
CA THR A 133 1.49 25.96 -16.09
C THR A 133 1.84 24.48 -16.13
N VAL A 134 1.95 23.94 -17.35
CA VAL A 134 2.47 22.59 -17.61
C VAL A 134 3.97 22.71 -17.87
N PRO A 135 4.83 21.95 -17.17
CA PRO A 135 6.28 21.97 -17.41
C PRO A 135 6.64 21.55 -18.84
N ILE A 136 7.64 22.21 -19.45
CA ILE A 136 8.04 22.01 -20.86
C ILE A 136 8.44 20.54 -21.15
N GLY A 137 8.99 19.83 -20.17
CA GLY A 137 9.38 18.42 -20.28
C GLY A 137 8.33 17.41 -19.82
N SER A 138 7.10 17.82 -19.52
CA SER A 138 6.06 16.90 -19.04
C SER A 138 5.44 16.10 -20.18
N MET A 139 5.20 14.81 -19.93
CA MET A 139 4.44 13.92 -20.81
C MET A 139 3.03 14.44 -21.12
N LEU A 140 2.49 15.37 -20.33
CA LEU A 140 1.22 16.03 -20.64
C LEU A 140 1.23 16.77 -21.98
N ASN A 141 2.39 17.25 -22.43
CA ASN A 141 2.52 17.98 -23.69
C ASN A 141 2.37 17.06 -24.92
N THR A 142 2.59 15.76 -24.74
CA THR A 142 2.53 14.75 -25.81
C THR A 142 1.43 13.72 -25.61
N ALA A 143 0.69 13.80 -24.49
CA ALA A 143 -0.37 12.87 -24.15
C ALA A 143 -1.59 13.01 -25.07
N PRO A 144 -2.12 11.90 -25.61
CA PRO A 144 -3.29 11.94 -26.50
C PRO A 144 -4.59 12.28 -25.75
N ASN A 145 -4.69 11.85 -24.49
CA ASN A 145 -5.84 12.11 -23.62
C ASN A 145 -5.33 12.49 -22.23
N VAL A 146 -5.90 13.54 -21.63
CA VAL A 146 -5.51 14.02 -20.31
C VAL A 146 -6.74 14.10 -19.40
N TYR A 147 -6.64 13.48 -18.22
CA TYR A 147 -7.63 13.60 -17.16
C TYR A 147 -7.03 14.39 -16.00
N ALA A 148 -7.46 15.64 -15.85
CA ALA A 148 -6.98 16.53 -14.80
C ALA A 148 -7.87 16.46 -13.55
N VAL A 149 -7.26 16.33 -12.38
CA VAL A 149 -7.94 16.28 -11.08
C VAL A 149 -7.24 17.22 -10.11
N GLN A 150 -8.01 17.94 -9.30
CA GLN A 150 -7.48 18.75 -8.21
C GLN A 150 -7.39 17.91 -6.92
N ALA A 151 -6.26 17.99 -6.21
CA ALA A 151 -6.09 17.31 -4.94
C ALA A 151 -6.98 17.92 -3.84
N THR A 152 -7.46 17.10 -2.91
CA THR A 152 -8.24 17.54 -1.76
C THR A 152 -7.41 18.44 -0.85
N GLY A 153 -7.96 19.60 -0.48
CA GLY A 153 -7.31 20.57 0.42
C GLY A 153 -6.26 21.50 -0.23
N ALA A 154 -6.28 21.66 -1.56
CA ALA A 154 -5.35 22.52 -2.31
C ALA A 154 -5.24 23.97 -1.78
N SER A 155 -6.31 24.52 -1.21
CA SER A 155 -6.33 25.88 -0.63
C SER A 155 -5.57 26.04 0.69
N SER A 156 -5.21 24.94 1.37
CA SER A 156 -4.45 24.93 2.64
C SER A 156 -2.98 24.47 2.45
N MET A 157 -2.51 24.40 1.20
CA MET A 157 -1.19 23.82 0.83
C MET A 157 -0.07 24.85 0.62
N GLU A 158 -0.32 26.14 0.85
CA GLU A 158 0.63 27.22 0.49
C GLU A 158 1.98 27.18 1.24
N ARG A 159 2.14 26.35 2.28
CA ARG A 159 3.38 26.27 3.10
C ARG A 159 3.79 24.87 3.57
N GLN A 160 3.20 23.80 3.04
CA GLN A 160 3.48 22.42 3.50
C GLN A 160 4.39 21.69 2.52
N LYS A 161 5.65 21.46 2.91
CA LYS A 161 6.60 20.67 2.11
C LYS A 161 6.26 19.18 2.23
N VAL A 162 6.33 18.46 1.10
CA VAL A 162 6.06 17.03 1.01
C VAL A 162 7.38 16.26 1.09
N CYS A 163 7.47 15.25 1.95
CA CYS A 163 8.67 14.42 2.09
C CYS A 163 8.56 13.05 1.42
N SER A 164 7.34 12.53 1.26
CA SER A 164 7.10 11.29 0.52
C SER A 164 5.72 11.26 -0.13
N VAL A 165 5.62 10.53 -1.24
CA VAL A 165 4.38 10.30 -1.99
C VAL A 165 4.16 8.82 -2.14
N LEU A 166 2.97 8.33 -1.79
CA LEU A 166 2.56 6.95 -2.00
C LEU A 166 1.53 6.89 -3.12
N LEU A 167 1.80 6.08 -4.12
CA LEU A 167 0.84 5.70 -5.15
C LEU A 167 0.33 4.29 -4.84
N ARG A 168 -0.97 4.14 -4.62
CA ARG A 168 -1.62 2.85 -4.39
C ARG A 168 -2.48 2.47 -5.60
N ILE A 169 -2.11 1.40 -6.29
CA ILE A 169 -2.93 0.82 -7.35
C ILE A 169 -3.98 -0.06 -6.69
N ASN A 170 -5.24 0.40 -6.68
CA ASN A 170 -6.34 -0.29 -5.99
C ASN A 170 -6.99 -1.36 -6.87
N ARG A 171 -6.97 -1.17 -8.20
CA ARG A 171 -7.60 -2.09 -9.14
C ARG A 171 -6.95 -1.99 -10.52
N MET A 172 -6.77 -3.11 -11.21
CA MET A 172 -6.48 -3.12 -12.65
C MET A 172 -7.76 -3.04 -13.49
N ALA A 173 -7.64 -2.65 -14.76
CA ALA A 173 -8.78 -2.69 -15.67
C ALA A 173 -9.15 -4.15 -16.00
N HIS A 174 -10.42 -4.44 -16.29
CA HIS A 174 -10.90 -5.79 -16.62
C HIS A 174 -10.22 -6.42 -17.84
N THR A 175 -9.65 -5.59 -18.73
CA THR A 175 -8.92 -6.03 -19.93
C THR A 175 -7.43 -6.29 -19.66
N SER A 176 -6.98 -6.10 -18.42
CA SER A 176 -5.58 -6.20 -18.04
C SER A 176 -5.34 -7.45 -17.21
N PHE A 177 -4.21 -8.09 -17.47
CA PHE A 177 -3.81 -9.30 -16.75
C PHE A 177 -2.80 -9.01 -15.63
N SER A 178 -2.22 -7.81 -15.60
CA SER A 178 -1.17 -7.45 -14.65
C SER A 178 -1.36 -6.02 -14.16
N LEU A 179 -1.00 -5.77 -12.91
CA LEU A 179 -0.87 -4.42 -12.37
C LEU A 179 0.34 -3.73 -13.00
N CYS A 180 0.15 -2.47 -13.39
CA CYS A 180 1.15 -1.77 -14.18
C CYS A 180 1.18 -0.28 -13.86
N LEU A 181 2.28 0.36 -14.23
CA LEU A 181 2.40 1.81 -14.22
C LEU A 181 3.42 2.24 -15.26
N GLY A 182 3.03 3.12 -16.17
CA GLY A 182 3.89 3.54 -17.29
C GLY A 182 5.04 4.42 -16.83
N GLU A 183 4.70 5.55 -16.25
CA GLU A 183 5.64 6.61 -15.93
C GLU A 183 4.98 7.54 -14.90
N VAL A 184 5.80 8.13 -14.02
CA VAL A 184 5.34 9.07 -13.00
C VAL A 184 6.26 10.27 -12.98
N GLU A 185 5.68 11.46 -13.06
CA GLU A 185 6.40 12.72 -12.91
C GLU A 185 5.92 13.43 -11.64
N LEU A 186 6.88 13.91 -10.85
CA LEU A 186 6.62 14.62 -9.61
C LEU A 186 7.23 16.02 -9.73
N TRP A 187 6.43 17.01 -10.09
CA TRP A 187 6.93 18.34 -10.38
C TRP A 187 6.85 19.27 -9.18
N CYS A 188 7.99 19.88 -8.84
CA CYS A 188 8.11 20.85 -7.75
C CYS A 188 8.65 22.21 -8.21
N SER A 189 8.51 23.21 -7.36
CA SER A 189 9.23 24.48 -7.50
C SER A 189 10.73 24.28 -7.28
N THR A 190 11.57 25.00 -8.04
CA THR A 190 13.03 24.98 -7.87
C THR A 190 13.37 25.44 -6.45
N PRO A 191 14.18 24.72 -5.67
CA PRO A 191 14.63 25.22 -4.38
C PRO A 191 15.47 26.46 -4.63
N LEU A 192 15.01 27.61 -4.11
CA LEU A 192 15.80 28.82 -4.05
C LEU A 192 16.89 28.57 -3.00
N GLU A 193 18.11 28.32 -3.48
CA GLU A 193 19.39 28.22 -2.76
C GLU A 193 19.53 27.14 -1.66
N SER A 194 20.21 26.04 -2.00
CA SER A 194 21.38 25.53 -1.26
C SER A 194 21.95 24.32 -2.00
N GLY A 195 23.25 24.36 -2.26
CA GLY A 195 23.95 23.41 -3.12
C GLY A 195 23.88 21.97 -2.61
N CYS A 196 23.27 21.09 -3.39
CA CYS A 196 23.37 19.65 -3.20
C CYS A 196 24.06 19.05 -4.41
N THR A 197 25.36 18.79 -4.27
CA THR A 197 26.08 17.88 -5.17
C THR A 197 25.57 16.44 -4.98
N PRO A 198 25.55 15.63 -6.05
CA PRO A 198 25.13 14.23 -5.99
C PRO A 198 26.19 13.41 -5.25
N VAL A 199 25.78 12.70 -4.20
CA VAL A 199 26.65 11.79 -3.42
C VAL A 199 26.23 10.35 -3.72
N LEU A 200 27.21 9.52 -4.06
CA LEU A 200 27.07 8.11 -4.43
C LEU A 200 26.58 7.24 -3.25
N PRO A 201 25.80 6.17 -3.50
CA PRO A 201 25.16 5.37 -2.45
C PRO A 201 26.12 4.33 -1.83
N MET A 202 26.13 4.25 -0.50
CA MET A 202 26.67 3.12 0.26
C MET A 202 25.54 2.22 0.78
N ILE A 203 25.78 0.92 0.75
CA ILE A 203 24.89 -0.19 1.16
C ILE A 203 25.08 -0.47 2.66
N PRO A 204 24.02 -0.89 3.39
CA PRO A 204 24.24 -1.97 4.37
C PRO A 204 23.08 -3.00 4.49
N ASP A 205 23.47 -4.20 4.95
CA ASP A 205 22.68 -5.41 5.28
C ASP A 205 21.93 -5.33 6.66
N PRO A 206 21.42 -6.41 7.31
CA PRO A 206 19.98 -6.59 7.51
C PRO A 206 19.47 -6.61 8.98
N VAL A 207 18.16 -6.34 9.11
CA VAL A 207 17.15 -6.91 10.04
C VAL A 207 17.25 -6.66 11.57
N SER A 208 16.16 -6.13 12.16
CA SER A 208 15.51 -6.72 13.34
C SER A 208 14.03 -6.28 13.48
N GLN A 209 13.21 -7.19 14.00
CA GLN A 209 11.75 -7.19 14.09
C GLN A 209 11.25 -6.41 15.32
N GLN A 210 10.08 -5.74 15.22
CA GLN A 210 9.06 -5.68 16.29
C GLN A 210 7.77 -4.94 15.87
N THR A 211 6.64 -5.50 16.31
CA THR A 211 5.21 -5.11 16.20
C THR A 211 4.83 -3.88 17.05
N PRO A 212 3.74 -3.15 16.74
CA PRO A 212 2.50 -3.35 17.53
C PRO A 212 1.13 -3.10 16.82
N ASP A 213 0.13 -3.69 17.48
CA ASP A 213 -1.33 -3.59 17.54
C ASP A 213 -2.22 -2.68 16.65
N ARG A 214 -3.41 -3.23 16.41
CA ARG A 214 -4.56 -2.73 15.64
C ARG A 214 -5.67 -2.14 16.53
N ALA A 215 -6.48 -1.24 15.95
CA ALA A 215 -7.91 -1.07 16.26
C ALA A 215 -8.63 -0.54 14.98
N LEU A 216 -9.41 -1.36 14.25
CA LEU A 216 -10.89 -1.53 14.23
C LEU A 216 -11.59 -0.33 13.53
N ASP A 217 -12.49 -0.49 12.54
CA ASP A 217 -13.71 -1.34 12.39
C ASP A 217 -13.88 -1.75 10.88
N ASP A 218 -14.68 -2.72 10.37
CA ASP A 218 -15.93 -3.36 10.81
C ASP A 218 -16.16 -4.69 10.03
N GLU A 219 -16.81 -5.67 10.66
CA GLU A 219 -17.38 -6.94 10.14
C GLU A 219 -16.47 -8.01 9.49
N SER A 220 -15.53 -8.56 10.25
CA SER A 220 -15.17 -9.99 10.26
C SER A 220 -14.00 -10.22 11.22
N PHE A 221 -13.89 -11.41 11.80
CA PHE A 221 -12.72 -11.82 12.59
C PHE A 221 -11.46 -11.54 11.77
N GLN A 222 -10.65 -10.58 12.22
CA GLN A 222 -9.48 -10.17 11.47
C GLN A 222 -8.48 -11.31 11.43
N ILE A 223 -8.30 -11.86 10.24
CA ILE A 223 -7.29 -12.88 9.99
C ILE A 223 -5.90 -12.21 10.17
N PRO A 224 -4.98 -12.80 10.96
CA PRO A 224 -3.61 -12.32 11.06
C PRO A 224 -2.93 -12.23 9.69
N GLU A 225 -2.14 -11.18 9.46
CA GLU A 225 -1.40 -10.97 8.20
C GLU A 225 -0.49 -12.15 7.86
N ASP A 226 0.10 -12.80 8.86
CA ASP A 226 0.99 -13.95 8.68
C ASP A 226 0.27 -15.20 8.12
N PHE A 227 -1.06 -15.21 8.15
CA PHE A 227 -1.87 -16.29 7.58
C PHE A 227 -2.30 -15.99 6.13
N LEU A 228 -2.10 -14.75 5.69
CA LEU A 228 -2.40 -14.32 4.34
C LEU A 228 -1.19 -14.52 3.44
N ASP A 229 -1.46 -14.95 2.22
CA ASP A 229 -0.46 -15.07 1.17
C ASP A 229 0.02 -13.65 0.78
N PRO A 230 1.33 -13.35 0.84
CA PRO A 230 1.86 -12.00 0.56
C PRO A 230 1.74 -11.56 -0.91
N ILE A 231 1.43 -12.48 -1.83
CA ILE A 231 1.26 -12.24 -3.27
C ILE A 231 -0.22 -12.02 -3.58
N THR A 232 -1.12 -12.88 -3.07
CA THR A 232 -2.57 -12.78 -3.37
C THR A 232 -3.37 -12.00 -2.32
N GLY A 233 -2.88 -11.90 -1.09
CA GLY A 233 -3.63 -11.36 0.04
C GLY A 233 -4.71 -12.28 0.59
N ASP A 234 -4.85 -13.50 0.03
CA ASP A 234 -5.84 -14.49 0.44
C ASP A 234 -5.31 -15.37 1.58
N LEU A 235 -6.20 -15.99 2.35
CA LEU A 235 -5.80 -16.96 3.36
C LEU A 235 -5.06 -18.16 2.74
N MET A 236 -3.88 -18.48 3.25
CA MET A 236 -3.10 -19.65 2.82
C MET A 236 -3.80 -20.95 3.24
N ASN A 237 -3.93 -21.88 2.29
CA ASN A 237 -4.48 -23.23 2.51
C ASN A 237 -3.37 -24.28 2.63
N ASN A 238 -2.31 -24.10 1.84
CA ASN A 238 -1.14 -24.97 1.77
C ASN A 238 0.13 -24.11 1.79
N PRO A 239 0.47 -23.50 2.95
CA PRO A 239 1.65 -22.65 3.07
C PRO A 239 2.93 -23.45 2.79
N VAL A 240 3.81 -22.84 2.01
CA VAL A 240 5.16 -23.33 1.71
C VAL A 240 6.18 -22.23 2.01
N ARG A 241 7.37 -22.61 2.45
CA ARG A 241 8.49 -21.72 2.70
C ARG A 241 9.45 -21.77 1.50
N LEU A 242 9.74 -20.60 0.96
CA LEU A 242 10.70 -20.40 -0.12
C LEU A 242 12.14 -20.31 0.42
N PRO A 243 13.18 -20.46 -0.42
CA PRO A 243 14.58 -20.28 -0.03
C PRO A 243 14.88 -18.89 0.54
N SER A 244 14.14 -17.86 0.10
CA SER A 244 14.19 -16.51 0.68
C SER A 244 13.68 -16.43 2.12
N GLY A 245 13.09 -17.49 2.66
CA GLY A 245 12.43 -17.54 3.96
C GLY A 245 10.99 -17.01 3.95
N VAL A 246 10.53 -16.44 2.83
CA VAL A 246 9.15 -15.96 2.69
C VAL A 246 8.19 -17.14 2.56
N ARG A 247 7.01 -17.01 3.18
CA ARG A 247 5.94 -18.01 3.13
C ARG A 247 4.87 -17.58 2.13
N VAL A 248 4.44 -18.50 1.28
CA VAL A 248 3.38 -18.30 0.26
C VAL A 248 2.50 -19.53 0.19
N ASP A 249 1.31 -19.42 -0.38
CA ASP A 249 0.50 -20.60 -0.70
C ASP A 249 1.09 -21.36 -1.89
N ARG A 250 1.08 -22.70 -1.81
CA ARG A 250 1.57 -23.57 -2.89
C ARG A 250 0.85 -23.29 -4.21
N THR A 251 -0.46 -23.04 -4.19
CA THR A 251 -1.22 -22.77 -5.42
C THR A 251 -0.81 -21.45 -6.05
N THR A 252 -0.55 -20.43 -5.23
CA THR A 252 0.00 -19.15 -5.66
C THR A 252 1.35 -19.31 -6.34
N LEU A 253 2.27 -20.08 -5.74
CA LEU A 253 3.59 -20.31 -6.29
C LEU A 253 3.54 -21.04 -7.65
N VAL A 254 2.70 -22.08 -7.75
CA VAL A 254 2.48 -22.80 -9.02
C VAL A 254 1.89 -21.87 -10.08
N ARG A 255 0.86 -21.08 -9.72
CA ARG A 255 0.24 -20.12 -10.64
C ARG A 255 1.27 -19.11 -11.16
N PHE A 256 2.12 -18.59 -10.28
CA PHE A 256 3.17 -17.65 -10.64
C PHE A 256 4.16 -18.25 -11.64
N GLN A 257 4.61 -19.48 -11.40
CA GLN A 257 5.54 -20.16 -12.30
C GLN A 257 4.92 -20.43 -13.67
N THR A 258 3.68 -20.92 -13.71
CA THR A 258 2.95 -21.20 -14.96
C THR A 258 2.76 -19.93 -15.79
N GLU A 259 2.17 -18.89 -15.20
CA GLU A 259 1.88 -17.63 -15.91
C GLU A 259 3.16 -16.96 -16.43
N ARG A 260 4.26 -17.06 -15.68
CA ARG A 260 5.57 -16.56 -16.12
C ARG A 260 6.04 -17.25 -17.40
N LEU A 261 5.90 -18.57 -17.49
CA LEU A 261 6.30 -19.34 -18.66
C LEU A 261 5.37 -19.10 -19.86
N ASP A 262 4.06 -18.98 -19.61
CA ASP A 262 3.07 -18.66 -20.65
C ASP A 262 3.34 -17.28 -21.29
N MET A 263 3.71 -16.30 -20.46
CA MET A 263 4.03 -14.94 -20.92
C MET A 263 5.40 -14.87 -21.60
N GLN A 264 6.29 -15.85 -21.39
CA GLN A 264 7.65 -15.87 -21.93
C GLN A 264 8.06 -17.29 -22.40
N PRO A 265 7.64 -17.71 -23.60
CA PRO A 265 7.82 -19.09 -24.12
C PRO A 265 9.28 -19.57 -24.32
N GLY A 266 10.28 -18.79 -23.93
CA GLY A 266 11.71 -19.14 -24.00
C GLY A 266 12.49 -18.84 -22.71
N ALA A 267 11.79 -18.54 -21.62
CA ALA A 267 12.42 -18.26 -20.35
C ALA A 267 12.77 -19.57 -19.61
N ASP A 268 13.81 -19.53 -18.77
CA ASP A 268 14.32 -20.69 -18.01
C ASP A 268 13.19 -21.43 -17.27
N PRO A 269 12.94 -22.72 -17.53
CA PRO A 269 11.82 -23.45 -16.93
C PRO A 269 11.95 -23.68 -15.42
N ARG A 270 13.13 -23.41 -14.83
CA ARG A 270 13.34 -23.61 -13.40
C ARG A 270 12.40 -22.71 -12.56
N PRO A 271 11.91 -23.23 -11.42
CA PRO A 271 11.19 -22.41 -10.43
C PRO A 271 12.01 -21.19 -10.03
N ILE A 272 11.33 -20.06 -9.87
CA ILE A 272 11.94 -18.80 -9.44
C ILE A 272 11.21 -18.31 -8.19
N ASP A 273 11.97 -17.76 -7.25
CA ASP A 273 11.42 -17.12 -6.06
C ASP A 273 10.75 -15.79 -6.47
N PRO A 274 9.44 -15.62 -6.22
CA PRO A 274 8.72 -14.42 -6.65
C PRO A 274 9.30 -13.11 -6.09
N PHE A 275 9.96 -13.13 -4.93
CA PHE A 275 10.44 -11.94 -4.25
C PHE A 275 11.86 -11.57 -4.64
N THR A 276 12.72 -12.57 -4.81
CA THR A 276 14.14 -12.34 -5.17
C THR A 276 14.38 -12.43 -6.68
N MET A 277 13.46 -13.04 -7.43
CA MET A 277 13.60 -13.37 -8.85
C MET A 277 14.81 -14.27 -9.16
N ILE A 278 15.28 -15.04 -8.16
CA ILE A 278 16.38 -15.99 -8.28
C ILE A 278 15.84 -17.41 -8.52
N PRO A 279 16.36 -18.15 -9.51
CA PRO A 279 16.01 -19.55 -9.72
C PRO A 279 16.45 -20.43 -8.54
N PHE A 280 15.63 -21.39 -8.17
CA PHE A 280 15.93 -22.37 -7.12
C PHE A 280 15.48 -23.78 -7.55
N ASP A 281 15.99 -24.81 -6.89
CA ASP A 281 15.58 -26.18 -7.14
C ASP A 281 14.28 -26.50 -6.39
N GLY A 282 13.34 -27.18 -7.04
CA GLY A 282 11.98 -27.41 -6.51
C GLY A 282 11.93 -28.06 -5.11
N ASP A 283 12.96 -28.84 -4.77
CA ASP A 283 13.11 -29.51 -3.47
C ASP A 283 13.46 -28.53 -2.33
N GLU A 284 13.92 -27.33 -2.65
CA GLU A 284 14.18 -26.28 -1.67
C GLU A 284 12.89 -25.67 -1.09
N VAL A 285 11.73 -25.90 -1.75
CA VAL A 285 10.42 -25.42 -1.28
C VAL A 285 9.85 -26.40 -0.26
N GLN A 286 9.84 -25.98 0.99
CA GLN A 286 9.39 -26.81 2.10
C GLN A 286 7.94 -26.53 2.48
N SER A 287 7.12 -27.57 2.66
CA SER A 287 5.77 -27.40 3.21
C SER A 287 5.85 -26.91 4.66
N ASP A 288 5.18 -25.79 4.98
CA ASP A 288 5.18 -25.23 6.34
C ASP A 288 4.00 -25.82 7.13
N VAL A 289 4.19 -27.04 7.63
CA VAL A 289 3.16 -27.80 8.38
C VAL A 289 2.76 -27.06 9.66
N GLU A 290 3.71 -26.40 10.31
CA GLU A 290 3.47 -25.63 11.53
C GLU A 290 2.50 -24.47 11.27
N LEU A 291 2.76 -23.66 10.23
CA LEU A 291 1.84 -22.59 9.86
C LEU A 291 0.48 -23.12 9.42
N LYS A 292 0.44 -24.23 8.67
CA LYS A 292 -0.83 -24.85 8.28
C LYS A 292 -1.67 -25.25 9.49
N MET A 293 -1.05 -25.84 10.51
CA MET A 293 -1.71 -26.18 11.76
C MET A 293 -2.20 -24.93 12.50
N ALA A 294 -1.37 -23.89 12.60
CA ALA A 294 -1.75 -22.63 13.24
C ALA A 294 -2.96 -21.95 12.56
N ILE A 295 -2.99 -21.94 11.22
CA ILE A 295 -4.14 -21.45 10.44
C ILE A 295 -5.39 -22.28 10.78
N SER A 296 -5.27 -23.61 10.77
CA SER A 296 -6.40 -24.50 11.05
C SER A 296 -6.99 -24.29 12.45
N GLU A 297 -6.14 -24.14 13.45
CA GLU A 297 -6.54 -23.90 14.84
C GLU A 297 -7.22 -22.54 14.99
N HIS A 298 -6.66 -21.51 14.35
CA HIS A 298 -7.26 -20.18 14.35
C HIS A 298 -8.66 -20.18 13.72
N LEU A 299 -8.84 -20.85 12.57
CA LEU A 299 -10.15 -20.96 11.93
C LEU A 299 -11.17 -21.69 12.82
N VAL A 300 -10.76 -22.77 13.49
CA VAL A 300 -11.61 -23.50 14.44
C VAL A 300 -12.00 -22.59 15.62
N ARG A 301 -11.06 -21.82 16.15
CA ARG A 301 -11.32 -20.86 17.24
C ARG A 301 -12.29 -19.76 16.80
N CYS A 302 -12.08 -19.19 15.63
CA CYS A 302 -12.97 -18.17 15.05
C CYS A 302 -14.37 -18.74 14.80
N LYS A 303 -14.49 -19.99 14.31
CA LYS A 303 -15.79 -20.64 14.15
C LYS A 303 -16.50 -20.84 15.49
N ARG A 304 -15.81 -21.37 16.52
CA ARG A 304 -16.38 -21.54 17.86
C ARG A 304 -16.87 -20.23 18.46
N LEU A 305 -16.12 -19.15 18.24
CA LEU A 305 -16.49 -17.83 18.72
C LEU A 305 -17.68 -17.25 17.96
N LYS A 306 -17.74 -17.42 16.63
CA LYS A 306 -18.94 -17.11 15.83
C LYS A 306 -20.19 -17.84 16.35
N ASP A 307 -20.06 -19.15 16.57
CA ASP A 307 -21.16 -19.98 17.08
C ASP A 307 -21.60 -19.53 18.48
N LEU A 308 -20.66 -19.12 19.34
CA LEU A 308 -20.96 -18.57 20.66
C LEU A 308 -21.68 -17.22 20.58
N CYS A 309 -21.18 -16.28 19.77
CA CYS A 309 -21.83 -14.99 19.55
C CYS A 309 -23.26 -15.17 19.02
N ALA A 310 -23.43 -16.01 17.98
CA ALA A 310 -24.75 -16.32 17.45
C ALA A 310 -25.70 -16.92 18.49
N ARG A 311 -25.20 -17.75 19.42
CA ARG A 311 -26.00 -18.28 20.53
C ARG A 311 -26.40 -17.22 21.55
N LEU A 312 -25.52 -16.25 21.82
CA LEU A 312 -25.82 -15.13 22.71
C LEU A 312 -26.83 -14.18 22.05
N ASP A 313 -26.65 -13.81 20.79
CA ASP A 313 -27.55 -12.89 20.09
C ASP A 313 -28.99 -13.42 19.97
N ASN A 314 -29.18 -14.74 20.07
CA ASN A 314 -30.48 -15.39 20.24
C ASN A 314 -31.08 -15.24 21.66
N HIS A 315 -31.09 -14.02 22.20
CA HIS A 315 -31.57 -13.68 23.55
C HIS A 315 -33.11 -13.64 23.70
N SER A 316 -33.86 -14.53 23.04
CA SER A 316 -35.23 -14.87 23.44
C SER A 316 -35.30 -16.00 24.48
N CYS A 317 -34.17 -16.63 24.84
CA CYS A 317 -34.14 -17.83 25.69
C CYS A 317 -33.64 -17.64 27.13
N PHE A 318 -33.21 -16.45 27.55
CA PHE A 318 -32.76 -16.20 28.93
C PHE A 318 -33.72 -15.25 29.66
N PHE A 319 -34.90 -15.76 30.04
CA PHE A 319 -35.72 -15.15 31.08
C PHE A 319 -35.00 -15.31 32.43
N ILE A 320 -34.10 -14.38 32.76
CA ILE A 320 -33.69 -14.18 34.15
C ILE A 320 -34.88 -13.51 34.83
N LYS A 321 -35.61 -14.24 35.69
CA LYS A 321 -36.66 -13.65 36.53
C LYS A 321 -36.02 -12.55 37.39
N PRO A 322 -36.54 -11.32 37.37
CA PRO A 322 -35.95 -10.23 38.14
C PRO A 322 -36.03 -10.59 39.63
N THR A 323 -34.87 -10.67 40.27
CA THR A 323 -34.77 -10.83 41.73
C THR A 323 -35.34 -9.58 42.38
N ILE A 324 -36.34 -9.76 43.24
CA ILE A 324 -37.02 -8.68 43.98
C ILE A 324 -35.97 -7.93 44.80
N SER A 325 -35.75 -6.66 44.46
CA SER A 325 -34.89 -5.75 45.23
C SER A 325 -35.56 -5.48 46.59
N THR A 326 -35.04 -6.08 47.65
CA THR A 326 -35.47 -5.77 49.02
C THR A 326 -34.58 -4.61 49.52
N VAL A 327 -35.06 -3.38 49.33
CA VAL A 327 -34.42 -2.20 49.93
C VAL A 327 -34.91 -2.06 51.37
N PRO A 328 -34.03 -1.97 52.39
CA PRO A 328 -34.45 -1.70 53.77
C PRO A 328 -34.89 -0.24 53.91
N GLN A 329 -36.10 -0.02 54.43
CA GLN A 329 -36.61 1.31 54.77
C GLN A 329 -35.83 1.86 55.97
N ILE A 330 -35.12 2.97 55.78
CA ILE A 330 -34.47 3.73 56.85
C ILE A 330 -35.47 4.80 57.30
N ASN A 331 -36.00 4.65 58.52
CA ASN A 331 -36.83 5.67 59.17
C ASN A 331 -35.96 6.90 59.50
N ILE A 332 -36.37 8.07 59.03
CA ILE A 332 -35.81 9.37 59.44
C ILE A 332 -36.85 10.05 60.33
N PRO A 333 -36.48 10.53 61.54
CA PRO A 333 -37.42 11.13 62.48
C PRO A 333 -37.74 12.58 62.09
N SER A 334 -39.00 12.96 62.33
CA SER A 334 -39.57 14.28 62.09
C SER A 334 -39.44 15.20 63.30
N ASP A 335 -38.78 16.34 63.14
CA ASP A 335 -38.96 17.56 63.92
C ASP A 335 -39.44 18.62 62.92
N SER A 336 -40.41 19.50 63.14
CA SER A 336 -41.22 19.90 64.30
C SER A 336 -42.21 20.97 63.78
N GLU A 337 -43.49 20.93 64.15
CA GLU A 337 -44.48 21.98 63.85
C GLU A 337 -44.41 23.16 64.84
N PRO A 338 -44.83 24.37 64.41
CA PRO A 338 -45.62 25.31 65.22
C PRO A 338 -47.02 25.46 64.57
N ASP A 339 -48.16 25.61 65.25
CA ASP A 339 -48.53 26.02 66.61
C ASP A 339 -49.72 25.18 67.12
#